data_AF-A0A5D6WEW0-F1
#
_entry.id   AF-A0A5D6WEW0-F1
#
_cell.length_a   1.000
_cell.length_b   1.000
_cell.length_c   1.000
_cell.angle_alpha   90.00
_cell.angle_beta   90.00
_cell.angle_gamma   90.00
#
_symmetry.space_group_name_H-M   'P 1'
#
loop_
_entity.id
_entity.type
_entity.pdbx_description
1 polymer ?
#
loop_
_entity_poly.entity_id
_entity_poly.type
_entity_poly.pdbx_seq_one_letter_code
_entity_poly.pdbx_strand_id
1 'polypeptide(L)'
;MKKLLLSCILLLACLFIIPQAVSAQETGFLTPSNSTFLYLDTRVLNETYDDEAIKFVLQRDGVLRLMSRNGTHDYLSFTSYDGNNAGIGYKIRKIYTMFPSMQFFEIIADAGAHAQNCGYWLIGKHNGQWVTFVSIDSLAQMGYTPGEWHQISTELNADATGRFILTSRHEYMPPGAQYGYQRKFAVDLRLQLFWDQKARWFGIRRLG
;
A
#
# COMPACT_ATOMS: atom_id res chain seq x y z
N MET A 1 25.11 3.58 -59.49
CA MET A 1 24.26 2.58 -58.80
C MET A 1 24.65 2.26 -57.35
N LYS A 2 25.93 2.27 -56.94
CA LYS A 2 26.34 1.94 -55.56
C LYS A 2 25.90 2.93 -54.45
N LYS A 3 25.64 4.21 -54.78
CA LYS A 3 25.25 5.22 -53.76
C LYS A 3 23.77 5.16 -53.34
N LEU A 4 22.87 4.63 -54.18
CA LEU A 4 21.45 4.51 -53.83
C LEU A 4 21.18 3.33 -52.87
N LEU A 5 21.92 2.21 -53.01
CA LEU A 5 21.74 1.05 -52.12
C LEU A 5 22.17 1.35 -50.67
N LEU A 6 23.24 2.14 -50.46
CA LEU A 6 23.69 2.50 -49.11
C LEU A 6 22.67 3.39 -48.38
N SER A 7 21.99 4.28 -49.12
CA SER A 7 21.00 5.20 -48.54
C SER A 7 19.73 4.49 -48.08
N CYS A 8 19.32 3.40 -48.75
CA CYS A 8 18.18 2.59 -48.31
C CYS A 8 18.48 1.75 -47.07
N ILE A 9 19.72 1.27 -46.91
CA ILE A 9 20.11 0.46 -45.73
C ILE A 9 20.22 1.33 -44.47
N LEU A 10 20.69 2.58 -44.60
CA LEU A 10 20.72 3.54 -43.48
C LEU A 10 19.32 4.00 -43.05
N LEU A 11 18.37 4.16 -43.98
CA LEU A 11 16.99 4.51 -43.63
C LEU A 11 16.25 3.36 -42.91
N LEU A 12 16.54 2.10 -43.27
CA LEU A 12 15.98 0.92 -42.61
C LEU A 12 16.56 0.68 -41.21
N ALA A 13 17.81 1.10 -40.95
CA ALA A 13 18.43 1.00 -39.62
C ALA A 13 17.87 2.02 -38.61
N CYS A 14 17.36 3.17 -39.08
CA CYS A 14 16.77 4.20 -38.21
C CYS A 14 15.32 3.89 -37.77
N LEU A 15 14.63 2.95 -38.42
CA LEU A 15 13.24 2.59 -38.08
C LEU A 15 13.12 1.68 -36.84
N PHE A 16 14.23 1.18 -36.29
CA PHE A 16 14.23 0.28 -35.13
C PHE A 16 14.67 0.92 -33.81
N ILE A 17 14.89 2.24 -33.78
CA ILE A 17 15.14 2.98 -32.53
C ILE A 17 13.88 3.75 -32.13
N ILE A 18 12.75 3.05 -32.06
CA ILE A 18 11.67 3.52 -31.20
C ILE A 18 12.09 3.07 -29.81
N PRO A 19 12.41 3.98 -28.86
CA PRO A 19 12.51 3.56 -27.47
C PRO A 19 11.15 2.96 -27.13
N GLN A 20 11.10 1.63 -27.00
CA GLN A 20 9.93 1.01 -26.43
C GLN A 20 9.77 1.69 -25.07
N ALA A 21 8.63 2.36 -24.88
CA ALA A 21 8.24 2.78 -23.56
C ALA A 21 8.26 1.49 -22.74
N VAL A 22 9.30 1.32 -21.93
CA VAL A 22 9.41 0.20 -21.00
C VAL A 22 8.32 0.48 -19.98
N SER A 23 7.09 0.10 -20.30
CA SER A 23 6.07 -0.06 -19.29
C SER A 23 6.69 -1.05 -18.31
N ALA A 24 6.90 -0.60 -17.07
CA ALA A 24 7.24 -1.51 -15.99
C ALA A 24 6.28 -2.71 -16.10
N GLN A 25 6.82 -3.92 -16.10
CA GLN A 25 5.99 -5.12 -16.13
C GLN A 25 5.32 -5.20 -14.75
N GLU A 26 4.14 -4.59 -14.65
CA GLU A 26 3.37 -4.54 -13.42
C GLU A 26 2.86 -5.94 -13.10
N THR A 27 3.10 -6.41 -11.89
CA THR A 27 2.53 -7.68 -11.44
C THR A 27 1.12 -7.46 -10.88
N GLY A 28 0.16 -8.27 -11.33
CA GLY A 28 -1.18 -8.30 -10.76
C GLY A 28 -1.23 -8.93 -9.37
N PHE A 29 -2.20 -8.50 -8.56
CA PHE A 29 -2.49 -8.99 -7.23
C PHE A 29 -3.66 -9.97 -7.23
N LEU A 30 -3.60 -10.95 -6.33
CA LEU A 30 -4.72 -11.83 -6.02
C LEU A 30 -5.74 -11.11 -5.12
N THR A 31 -6.97 -11.61 -5.09
CA THR A 31 -7.96 -11.21 -4.08
C THR A 31 -7.38 -11.48 -2.68
N PRO A 32 -7.41 -10.51 -1.77
CA PRO A 32 -6.71 -10.60 -0.51
C PRO A 32 -7.47 -11.50 0.47
N SER A 33 -6.77 -11.98 1.50
CA SER A 33 -7.44 -12.63 2.62
C SER A 33 -8.28 -11.62 3.41
N ASN A 34 -9.16 -12.13 4.28
CA ASN A 34 -9.79 -11.30 5.30
C ASN A 34 -8.72 -10.61 6.15
N SER A 35 -9.05 -9.40 6.61
CA SER A 35 -8.22 -8.65 7.53
C SER A 35 -8.51 -9.03 8.98
N THR A 36 -7.48 -9.04 9.82
CA THR A 36 -7.62 -9.08 11.27
C THR A 36 -7.52 -7.67 11.84
N PHE A 37 -8.41 -7.33 12.76
CA PHE A 37 -8.39 -6.05 13.46
C PHE A 37 -7.83 -6.25 14.88
N LEU A 38 -6.80 -5.48 15.22
CA LEU A 38 -6.20 -5.44 16.54
C LEU A 38 -6.57 -4.13 17.24
N TYR A 39 -7.31 -4.24 18.34
CA TYR A 39 -7.73 -3.14 19.19
C TYR A 39 -8.11 -3.66 20.58
N LEU A 40 -7.78 -2.89 21.63
CA LEU A 40 -8.08 -3.19 23.04
C LEU A 40 -7.75 -4.63 23.46
N ASP A 41 -8.74 -5.52 23.43
CA ASP A 41 -8.65 -6.91 23.89
C ASP A 41 -8.00 -7.84 22.87
N THR A 42 -8.02 -7.47 21.59
CA THR A 42 -7.35 -8.24 20.53
C THR A 42 -6.01 -7.58 20.22
N ARG A 43 -4.93 -8.18 20.72
CA ARG A 43 -3.60 -7.53 20.72
C ARG A 43 -2.51 -8.30 20.01
N VAL A 44 -2.76 -9.55 19.63
CA VAL A 44 -1.74 -10.40 19.01
C VAL A 44 -2.33 -11.07 17.78
N LEU A 45 -1.59 -11.01 16.67
CA LEU A 45 -1.86 -11.76 15.46
C LEU A 45 -0.65 -12.61 15.12
N ASN A 46 -0.84 -13.92 15.05
CA ASN A 46 0.21 -14.87 14.67
C ASN A 46 0.14 -15.19 13.18
N GLU A 47 1.24 -15.02 12.46
CA GLU A 47 1.33 -15.24 11.01
C GLU A 47 2.61 -15.97 10.60
N THR A 48 2.67 -16.40 9.34
CA THR A 48 3.89 -16.96 8.74
C THR A 48 4.23 -16.16 7.48
N TYR A 49 5.52 -15.87 7.28
CA TYR A 49 6.04 -15.17 6.09
C TYR A 49 7.36 -15.81 5.66
N ASP A 50 7.44 -16.28 4.41
CA ASP A 50 8.60 -17.03 3.89
C ASP A 50 9.07 -18.12 4.87
N ASP A 51 8.12 -18.97 5.29
CA ASP A 51 8.30 -20.05 6.27
C ASP A 51 8.75 -19.61 7.69
N GLU A 52 8.87 -18.31 7.94
CA GLU A 52 9.20 -17.76 9.24
C GLU A 52 7.95 -17.46 10.07
N ALA A 53 7.91 -17.98 11.31
CA ALA A 53 6.85 -17.67 12.26
C ALA A 53 7.03 -16.28 12.89
N ILE A 54 6.10 -15.37 12.60
CA ILE A 54 6.14 -13.96 13.01
C ILE A 54 4.84 -13.52 13.68
N LYS A 55 4.88 -12.57 14.61
CA LYS A 55 3.67 -12.03 15.24
C LYS A 55 3.60 -10.51 15.13
N PHE A 56 2.39 -10.01 14.98
CA PHE A 56 2.07 -8.62 15.26
C PHE A 56 1.56 -8.50 16.69
N VAL A 57 2.07 -7.52 17.44
CA VAL A 57 1.69 -7.27 18.82
C VAL A 57 1.37 -5.79 19.02
N LEU A 58 0.13 -5.49 19.39
CA LEU A 58 -0.30 -4.16 19.82
C LEU A 58 0.12 -3.95 21.28
N GLN A 59 1.11 -3.09 21.48
CA GLN A 59 1.69 -2.74 22.77
C GLN A 59 0.79 -1.78 23.57
N ARG A 60 1.01 -1.69 24.90
CA ARG A 60 0.14 -0.91 25.80
C ARG A 60 0.20 0.59 25.55
N ASP A 61 1.30 1.05 24.98
CA ASP A 61 1.50 2.40 24.48
C ASP A 61 0.79 2.68 23.13
N GLY A 62 0.12 1.67 22.55
CA GLY A 62 -0.59 1.78 21.27
C GLY A 62 0.28 1.57 20.03
N VAL A 63 1.57 1.28 20.21
CA VAL A 63 2.49 0.96 19.10
C VAL A 63 2.26 -0.48 18.65
N LEU A 64 2.10 -0.71 17.35
CA LEU A 64 2.09 -2.05 16.78
C LEU A 64 3.53 -2.48 16.48
N ARG A 65 3.92 -3.69 16.89
CA ARG A 65 5.24 -4.26 16.57
C ARG A 65 5.11 -5.53 15.74
N LEU A 66 5.92 -5.66 14.71
CA LEU A 66 6.20 -6.92 14.04
C LEU A 66 7.43 -7.56 14.67
N MET A 67 7.29 -8.79 15.16
CA MET A 67 8.33 -9.50 15.91
C MET A 67 8.44 -10.96 15.47
N SER A 68 9.55 -11.62 15.82
CA SER A 68 9.62 -13.08 15.79
C SER A 68 8.55 -13.67 16.72
N ARG A 69 8.04 -14.88 16.42
CA ARG A 69 6.98 -15.54 17.24
C ARG A 69 7.33 -15.59 18.73
N ASN A 70 8.56 -15.96 19.04
CA ASN A 70 9.07 -16.04 20.42
C ASN A 70 9.36 -14.65 21.05
N GLY A 71 9.32 -13.56 20.27
CA GLY A 71 9.55 -12.20 20.74
C GLY A 71 11.01 -11.83 20.99
N THR A 72 11.96 -12.65 20.53
CA THR A 72 13.41 -12.37 20.70
C THR A 72 13.94 -11.32 19.72
N HIS A 73 13.21 -11.04 18.65
CA HIS A 73 13.61 -10.07 17.64
C HIS A 73 12.43 -9.15 17.26
N ASP A 74 12.70 -7.85 17.30
CA ASP A 74 11.79 -6.80 16.84
C ASP A 74 12.19 -6.39 15.42
N TYR A 75 11.30 -6.61 14.45
CA TYR A 75 11.58 -6.31 13.04
C TYR A 75 11.20 -4.88 12.68
N LEU A 76 9.94 -4.48 12.97
CA LEU A 76 9.39 -3.17 12.62
C LEU A 76 8.44 -2.68 13.72
N SER A 77 8.33 -1.36 13.86
CA SER A 77 7.36 -0.70 14.73
C SER A 77 6.51 0.27 13.92
N PHE A 78 5.21 0.30 14.20
CA PHE A 78 4.23 1.14 13.52
C PHE A 78 3.58 2.03 14.58
N THR A 79 3.77 3.33 14.39
CA THR A 79 3.27 4.42 15.23
C THR A 79 2.41 5.30 14.35
N SER A 80 1.38 5.92 14.93
CA SER A 80 0.65 6.99 14.26
C SER A 80 1.59 8.02 13.65
N TYR A 81 1.14 8.62 12.56
CA TYR A 81 1.87 9.65 11.84
C TYR A 81 2.09 10.91 12.69
N ASP A 82 1.10 11.28 13.52
CA ASP A 82 1.18 12.42 14.44
C ASP A 82 1.87 12.10 15.77
N GLY A 83 2.29 10.84 15.97
CA GLY A 83 2.93 10.34 17.18
C GLY A 83 1.98 10.08 18.36
N ASN A 84 0.68 10.33 18.23
CA ASN A 84 -0.31 10.03 19.25
C ASN A 84 -0.87 8.60 19.11
N ASN A 85 -0.33 7.68 19.89
CA ASN A 85 -0.70 6.26 19.82
C ASN A 85 -1.96 5.86 20.62
N ALA A 86 -2.66 6.82 21.21
CA ALA A 86 -3.84 6.54 22.01
C ALA A 86 -5.05 6.13 21.14
N GLY A 87 -5.67 4.99 21.47
CA GLY A 87 -6.95 4.59 20.86
C GLY A 87 -6.86 4.16 19.39
N ILE A 88 -5.67 3.77 18.91
CA ILE A 88 -5.47 3.29 17.54
C ILE A 88 -5.91 1.83 17.40
N GLY A 89 -6.72 1.56 16.38
CA GLY A 89 -6.98 0.22 15.88
C GLY A 89 -6.17 -0.07 14.62
N TYR A 90 -5.62 -1.28 14.50
CA TYR A 90 -4.82 -1.71 13.35
C TYR A 90 -5.55 -2.81 12.57
N LYS A 91 -5.80 -2.59 11.28
CA LYS A 91 -6.28 -3.60 10.35
C LYS A 91 -5.11 -4.16 9.56
N ILE A 92 -4.88 -5.47 9.68
CA ILE A 92 -3.74 -6.16 9.07
C ILE A 92 -4.28 -7.24 8.14
N ARG A 93 -3.76 -7.32 6.90
CA ARG A 93 -4.09 -8.42 5.99
C ARG A 93 -2.90 -8.84 5.13
N LYS A 94 -2.88 -10.10 4.72
CA LYS A 94 -1.94 -10.61 3.71
C LYS A 94 -2.43 -10.26 2.32
N ILE A 95 -1.52 -9.85 1.47
CA ILE A 95 -1.75 -9.65 0.04
C ILE A 95 -0.73 -10.46 -0.75
N TYR A 96 -1.11 -10.87 -1.95
CA TYR A 96 -0.31 -11.76 -2.77
C TYR A 96 -0.23 -11.24 -4.20
N THR A 97 0.95 -11.34 -4.80
CA THR A 97 1.13 -11.12 -6.24
C THR A 97 0.98 -12.43 -7.02
N MET A 98 0.62 -12.32 -8.30
CA MET A 98 0.47 -13.48 -9.19
C MET A 98 1.82 -13.98 -9.73
N PHE A 99 2.63 -13.09 -10.34
CA PHE A 99 3.87 -13.44 -11.04
C PHE A 99 4.95 -12.36 -10.91
N PRO A 100 6.03 -12.57 -10.11
CA PRO A 100 6.25 -13.73 -9.25
C PRO A 100 5.24 -13.79 -8.09
N SER A 101 5.04 -14.98 -7.54
CA SER A 101 4.22 -15.15 -6.32
C SER A 101 5.01 -14.66 -5.12
N MET A 102 4.53 -13.57 -4.51
CA MET A 102 5.13 -12.95 -3.33
C MET A 102 4.02 -12.64 -2.34
N GLN A 103 4.37 -12.63 -1.06
CA GLN A 103 3.50 -12.24 0.03
C GLN A 103 3.90 -10.84 0.52
N PHE A 104 2.93 -10.02 0.91
CA PHE A 104 3.15 -8.77 1.65
C PHE A 104 2.09 -8.65 2.75
N PHE A 105 2.29 -7.73 3.69
CA PHE A 105 1.24 -7.31 4.63
C PHE A 105 0.87 -5.86 4.38
N GLU A 106 -0.42 -5.63 4.25
CA GLU A 106 -1.00 -4.29 4.33
C GLU A 106 -1.50 -4.03 5.76
N ILE A 107 -1.17 -2.85 6.28
CA ILE A 107 -1.55 -2.37 7.59
C ILE A 107 -2.21 -1.00 7.43
N ILE A 108 -3.43 -0.86 7.91
CA ILE A 108 -4.15 0.41 7.98
C ILE A 108 -4.42 0.69 9.46
N ALA A 109 -4.05 1.88 9.94
CA ALA A 109 -4.28 2.30 11.31
C ALA A 109 -5.24 3.48 11.35
N ASP A 110 -6.27 3.36 12.19
CA ASP A 110 -7.32 4.36 12.34
C ASP A 110 -7.55 4.66 13.83
N ALA A 111 -7.88 5.91 14.16
CA ALA A 111 -8.11 6.37 15.52
C ALA A 111 -9.44 7.13 15.66
N GLY A 112 -9.96 7.14 16.89
CA GLY A 112 -11.10 7.97 17.28
C GLY A 112 -12.44 7.56 16.67
N ALA A 113 -13.45 8.39 16.94
CA ALA A 113 -14.75 8.24 16.30
C ALA A 113 -14.60 8.50 14.80
N HIS A 114 -15.31 7.71 13.98
CA HIS A 114 -15.30 7.80 12.52
C HIS A 114 -14.00 7.33 11.85
N ALA A 115 -13.15 6.55 12.54
CA ALA A 115 -12.01 5.85 11.92
C ALA A 115 -11.11 6.77 11.09
N GLN A 116 -10.66 7.89 11.68
CA GLN A 116 -9.70 8.77 11.04
C GLN A 116 -8.39 8.01 10.85
N ASN A 117 -7.89 7.97 9.62
CA ASN A 117 -6.64 7.33 9.31
C ASN A 117 -5.48 8.07 10.01
N CYS A 118 -4.63 7.31 10.69
CA CYS A 118 -3.43 7.80 11.35
C CYS A 118 -2.19 7.00 10.95
N GLY A 119 -2.33 6.03 10.03
CA GLY A 119 -1.20 5.26 9.53
C GLY A 119 -1.57 4.33 8.38
N TYR A 120 -0.60 4.11 7.51
CA TYR A 120 -0.66 3.18 6.40
C TYR A 120 0.74 2.59 6.18
N TRP A 121 0.82 1.26 6.06
CA TRP A 121 2.05 0.58 5.70
C TRP A 121 1.79 -0.60 4.77
N LEU A 122 2.64 -0.73 3.76
CA LEU A 122 2.82 -1.96 3.00
C LEU A 122 4.22 -2.50 3.28
N ILE A 123 4.29 -3.70 3.85
CA ILE A 123 5.56 -4.28 4.32
C ILE A 123 5.79 -5.67 3.74
N GLY A 124 7.07 -6.05 3.70
CA GLY A 124 7.52 -7.39 3.32
C GLY A 124 9.03 -7.50 3.48
N LYS A 125 9.61 -8.56 2.92
CA LYS A 125 11.06 -8.72 2.87
C LYS A 125 11.64 -8.25 1.55
N HIS A 126 12.71 -7.47 1.62
CA HIS A 126 13.59 -7.17 0.50
C HIS A 126 15.00 -7.65 0.83
N ASN A 127 15.55 -8.57 0.03
CA ASN A 127 16.84 -9.22 0.26
C ASN A 127 16.97 -9.81 1.69
N GLY A 128 15.91 -10.46 2.16
CA GLY A 128 15.86 -11.13 3.47
C GLY A 128 15.58 -10.22 4.67
N GLN A 129 15.55 -8.89 4.48
CA GLN A 129 15.29 -7.92 5.54
C GLN A 129 13.87 -7.37 5.46
N TRP A 130 13.22 -7.19 6.61
CA TRP A 130 11.93 -6.52 6.68
C TRP A 130 12.06 -5.05 6.31
N VAL A 131 11.20 -4.60 5.40
CA VAL A 131 11.15 -3.22 4.92
C VAL A 131 9.72 -2.72 4.83
N THR A 132 9.57 -1.40 4.92
CA THR A 132 8.34 -0.69 4.55
C THR A 132 8.48 -0.21 3.10
N PHE A 133 7.65 -0.75 2.20
CA PHE A 133 7.63 -0.38 0.78
C PHE A 133 6.83 0.90 0.54
N VAL A 134 5.69 1.04 1.23
CA VAL A 134 4.80 2.19 1.14
C VAL A 134 4.43 2.61 2.55
N SER A 135 4.53 3.91 2.84
CA SER A 135 4.07 4.54 4.08
C SER A 135 3.20 5.76 3.78
N ILE A 136 2.66 6.41 4.81
CA ILE A 136 2.01 7.73 4.66
C ILE A 136 2.91 8.75 3.95
N ASP A 137 4.22 8.75 4.18
CA ASP A 137 5.14 9.66 3.48
C ASP A 137 5.17 9.37 1.96
N SER A 138 5.13 8.09 1.58
CA SER A 138 5.00 7.70 0.17
C SER A 138 3.68 8.19 -0.43
N LEU A 139 2.58 8.13 0.32
CA LEU A 139 1.28 8.64 -0.14
C LEU A 139 1.28 10.17 -0.22
N ALA A 140 1.95 10.86 0.70
CA ALA A 140 2.04 12.31 0.75
C ALA A 140 2.73 12.87 -0.50
N GLN A 141 3.78 12.19 -0.97
CA GLN A 141 4.43 12.51 -2.25
C GLN A 141 3.49 12.42 -3.46
N MET A 142 2.38 11.69 -3.33
CA MET A 142 1.36 11.52 -4.38
C MET A 142 0.13 12.41 -4.19
N GLY A 143 0.13 13.27 -3.16
CA GLY A 143 -0.93 14.23 -2.87
C GLY A 143 -1.88 13.84 -1.73
N TYR A 144 -1.54 12.83 -0.92
CA TYR A 144 -2.18 12.65 0.38
C TYR A 144 -1.75 13.79 1.31
N THR A 145 -2.62 14.21 2.24
CA THR A 145 -2.38 15.35 3.15
C THR A 145 -2.31 14.86 4.59
N PRO A 146 -1.13 14.40 5.08
CA PRO A 146 -1.00 13.89 6.43
C PRO A 146 -1.43 14.92 7.48
N GLY A 147 -2.13 14.45 8.52
CA GLY A 147 -2.65 15.30 9.60
C GLY A 147 -4.02 15.91 9.31
N GLU A 148 -4.46 15.94 8.04
CA GLU A 148 -5.85 16.22 7.72
C GLU A 148 -6.73 14.99 7.97
N TRP A 149 -8.04 15.19 8.10
CA TRP A 149 -8.96 14.09 8.31
C TRP A 149 -9.13 13.31 7.02
N HIS A 150 -8.80 12.02 7.05
CA HIS A 150 -9.02 11.09 5.95
C HIS A 150 -9.49 9.73 6.46
N GLN A 151 -10.15 8.98 5.59
CA GLN A 151 -10.29 7.53 5.69
C GLN A 151 -9.59 6.87 4.51
N ILE A 152 -8.80 5.85 4.77
CA ILE A 152 -8.17 5.04 3.72
C ILE A 152 -8.92 3.71 3.58
N SER A 153 -9.17 3.34 2.33
CA SER A 153 -9.73 2.03 1.96
C SER A 153 -9.00 1.50 0.75
N THR A 154 -8.89 0.18 0.65
CA THR A 154 -8.11 -0.45 -0.39
C THR A 154 -8.79 -1.67 -0.99
N GLU A 155 -8.79 -1.72 -2.32
CA GLU A 155 -9.39 -2.75 -3.15
C GLU A 155 -8.30 -3.45 -3.94
N LEU A 156 -8.24 -4.78 -3.86
CA LEU A 156 -7.32 -5.59 -4.62
C LEU A 156 -8.10 -6.50 -5.55
N ASN A 157 -7.81 -6.39 -6.85
CA ASN A 157 -8.37 -7.23 -7.90
C ASN A 157 -9.92 -7.26 -7.93
N ALA A 158 -10.59 -6.19 -7.47
CA ALA A 158 -12.05 -6.14 -7.36
C ALA A 158 -12.76 -6.23 -8.73
N ASP A 159 -12.08 -5.80 -9.79
CA ASP A 159 -12.55 -5.79 -11.18
C ASP A 159 -11.86 -6.86 -12.05
N ALA A 160 -11.20 -7.84 -11.43
CA ALA A 160 -10.40 -8.87 -12.09
C ALA A 160 -9.20 -8.34 -12.93
N THR A 161 -8.79 -7.08 -12.75
CA THR A 161 -7.62 -6.50 -13.48
C THR A 161 -6.28 -6.73 -12.78
N GLY A 162 -6.28 -7.33 -11.59
CA GLY A 162 -5.11 -7.52 -10.75
C GLY A 162 -4.62 -6.24 -10.08
N ARG A 163 -5.34 -5.11 -10.19
CA ARG A 163 -4.89 -3.84 -9.61
C ARG A 163 -5.08 -3.79 -8.11
N PHE A 164 -4.15 -3.13 -7.44
CA PHE A 164 -4.26 -2.72 -6.04
C PHE A 164 -4.54 -1.22 -6.01
N ILE A 165 -5.78 -0.86 -5.67
CA ILE A 165 -6.24 0.51 -5.61
C ILE A 165 -6.36 0.95 -4.15
N LEU A 166 -5.74 2.09 -3.84
CA LEU A 166 -5.92 2.82 -2.59
C LEU A 166 -6.79 4.03 -2.84
N THR A 167 -7.81 4.20 -2.02
CA THR A 167 -8.73 5.35 -2.05
C THR A 167 -8.70 6.04 -0.69
N SER A 168 -8.34 7.31 -0.69
CA SER A 168 -8.55 8.23 0.43
C SER A 168 -9.85 9.00 0.22
N ARG A 169 -10.52 9.33 1.32
CA ARG A 169 -11.74 10.12 1.32
C ARG A 169 -11.83 11.01 2.55
N HIS A 170 -12.43 12.17 2.37
CA HIS A 170 -12.76 13.11 3.44
C HIS A 170 -14.24 13.00 3.82
N GLU A 171 -14.52 12.98 5.12
CA GLU A 171 -15.88 13.05 5.66
C GLU A 171 -16.24 14.50 5.91
N TYR A 172 -17.42 14.92 5.43
CA TYR A 172 -17.90 16.27 5.66
C TYR A 172 -19.39 16.29 5.96
N MET A 173 -19.82 17.36 6.62
CA MET A 173 -21.24 17.68 6.80
C MET A 173 -21.70 18.59 5.66
N PRO A 174 -22.70 18.17 4.86
CA PRO A 174 -23.29 19.05 3.85
C PRO A 174 -23.89 20.32 4.50
N PRO A 175 -23.94 21.46 3.77
CA PRO A 175 -24.62 22.66 4.25
C PRO A 175 -26.05 22.36 4.71
N GLY A 176 -26.41 22.81 5.91
CA GLY A 176 -27.73 22.58 6.51
C GLY A 176 -27.93 21.21 7.18
N ALA A 177 -26.94 20.31 7.12
CA ALA A 177 -27.00 19.05 7.86
C ALA A 177 -26.75 19.26 9.36
N GLN A 178 -27.49 18.55 10.21
CA GLN A 178 -27.45 18.69 11.67
C GLN A 178 -27.12 17.38 12.38
N TYR A 179 -27.34 16.24 11.71
CA TYR A 179 -27.20 14.92 12.32
C TYR A 179 -26.12 14.09 11.62
N GLY A 180 -25.43 13.26 12.41
CA GLY A 180 -24.29 12.48 11.94
C GLY A 180 -24.59 11.47 10.82
N TYR A 181 -25.83 11.01 10.65
CA TYR A 181 -26.21 10.13 9.53
C TYR A 181 -26.30 10.86 8.18
N GLN A 182 -26.26 12.20 8.19
CA GLN A 182 -26.29 13.03 6.98
C GLN A 182 -24.90 13.31 6.42
N ARG A 183 -23.85 12.83 7.10
CA ARG A 183 -22.46 12.94 6.66
C ARG A 183 -22.27 12.33 5.28
N LYS A 184 -21.35 12.91 4.52
CA LYS A 184 -20.98 12.48 3.17
C LYS A 184 -19.48 12.25 3.12
N PHE A 185 -19.08 11.41 2.17
CA PHE A 185 -17.68 11.13 1.88
C PHE A 185 -17.36 11.64 0.48
N ALA A 186 -16.30 12.41 0.36
CA ALA A 186 -15.73 12.82 -0.93
C ALA A 186 -14.40 12.10 -1.12
N VAL A 187 -14.22 11.45 -2.27
CA VAL A 187 -12.91 10.88 -2.64
C VAL A 187 -11.98 12.03 -2.99
N ASP A 188 -10.86 12.13 -2.30
CA ASP A 188 -9.86 13.19 -2.47
C ASP A 188 -8.59 12.69 -3.16
N LEU A 189 -8.31 11.38 -3.06
CA LEU A 189 -7.16 10.76 -3.72
C LEU A 189 -7.45 9.30 -4.07
N ARG A 190 -7.06 8.89 -5.28
CA ARG A 190 -7.00 7.48 -5.69
C ARG A 190 -5.63 7.18 -6.25
N LEU A 191 -5.06 6.07 -5.81
CA LEU A 191 -3.74 5.60 -6.21
C LEU A 191 -3.82 4.14 -6.65
N GLN A 192 -3.03 3.79 -7.64
CA GLN A 192 -2.66 2.41 -7.93
C GLN A 192 -1.30 2.14 -7.27
N LEU A 193 -1.25 1.13 -6.40
CA LEU A 193 -0.01 0.53 -5.94
C LEU A 193 0.32 -0.63 -6.87
N PHE A 194 1.54 -0.70 -7.38
CA PHE A 194 1.96 -1.77 -8.28
C PHE A 194 3.38 -2.22 -7.97
N TRP A 195 3.65 -3.52 -8.16
CA TRP A 195 5.01 -4.03 -8.08
C TRP A 195 5.73 -3.79 -9.39
N ASP A 196 6.84 -3.05 -9.35
CA ASP A 196 7.76 -2.88 -10.47
C ASP A 196 8.82 -3.99 -10.42
N GLN A 197 8.75 -4.92 -11.36
CA GLN A 197 9.69 -6.05 -11.44
C GLN A 197 11.15 -5.62 -11.66
N LYS A 198 11.39 -4.52 -12.38
CA LYS A 198 12.74 -4.03 -12.68
C LYS A 198 13.34 -3.35 -11.47
N ALA A 199 12.57 -2.49 -10.81
CA ALA A 199 13.01 -1.82 -9.59
C ALA A 199 13.05 -2.77 -8.38
N ARG A 200 12.31 -3.89 -8.44
CA ARG A 200 12.03 -4.79 -7.31
C ARG A 200 11.50 -4.00 -6.10
N TRP A 201 10.59 -3.08 -6.40
CA TRP A 201 9.99 -2.17 -5.42
C TRP A 201 8.55 -1.84 -5.81
N PHE A 202 7.80 -1.22 -4.89
CA PHE A 202 6.47 -0.70 -5.20
C PHE A 202 6.54 0.65 -5.89
N GLY A 203 5.92 0.74 -7.07
CA GLY A 203 5.55 2.00 -7.70
C GLY A 203 4.18 2.47 -7.25
N ILE A 204 3.97 3.78 -7.30
CA ILE A 204 2.70 4.43 -6.97
C ILE A 204 2.30 5.33 -8.13
N ARG A 205 1.08 5.18 -8.61
CA ARG A 205 0.52 6.01 -9.69
C ARG A 205 -0.79 6.64 -9.23
N ARG A 206 -0.95 7.94 -9.43
CA ARG A 206 -2.22 8.63 -9.18
C ARG A 206 -3.26 8.30 -10.25
N LEU A 207 -4.50 8.08 -9.83
CA LEU A 207 -5.64 7.79 -10.69
C LEU A 207 -6.66 8.92 -10.59
N GLY A 208 -6.55 9.92 -11.46
CA GLY A 208 -7.41 11.12 -11.44
C GLY A 208 -6.86 12.25 -10.57
#